data_AF-A0A660RUQ3-F1
#
_entry.id   AF-A0A660RUQ3-F1
#
_cell.length_a   1.000
_cell.length_b   1.000
_cell.length_c   1.000
_cell.angle_alpha   90.00
_cell.angle_beta   90.00
_cell.angle_gamma   90.00
#
_symmetry.space_group_name_H-M   'P 1'
#
loop_
_entity.id
_entity.type
_entity.pdbx_description
1 polymer ?
#
loop_
_entity_poly.entity_id
_entity_poly.type
_entity_poly.pdbx_seq_one_letter_code
_entity_poly.pdbx_strand_id
1 'polypeptide(L)' 'PRLYRRLDPDKVAERVVEVFKSAETELKKIFAPMGRSTQLPIGMSDGLSVGDKAIAERLQIDYAC' A
#
# COMPACT_ATOMS: atom_id res chain seq x y z
N PRO A 1 31.17 -11.05 14.39
CA PRO A 1 31.04 -9.56 14.38
C PRO A 1 29.58 -9.14 14.34
N ARG A 2 29.12 -8.29 15.26
CA ARG A 2 27.70 -7.89 15.37
C ARG A 2 27.26 -7.04 14.17
N LEU A 3 26.08 -7.33 13.63
CA LEU A 3 25.56 -6.80 12.35
C LEU A 3 25.54 -5.26 12.26
N TYR A 4 25.21 -4.58 13.37
CA TYR A 4 25.13 -3.11 13.42
C TYR A 4 26.47 -2.41 13.19
N ARG A 5 27.62 -3.07 13.40
CA ARG A 5 28.94 -2.49 13.09
C ARG A 5 29.25 -2.48 11.59
N ARG A 6 28.47 -3.18 10.78
CA ARG A 6 28.63 -3.27 9.31
C ARG A 6 27.69 -2.35 8.56
N LEU A 7 26.75 -1.72 9.25
CA LEU A 7 25.77 -0.81 8.68
C LEU A 7 26.22 0.63 8.94
N ASP A 8 26.11 1.45 7.90
CA ASP A 8 26.28 2.89 7.98
C ASP A 8 24.92 3.49 8.40
N PRO A 9 24.79 4.08 9.60
CA PRO A 9 23.51 4.57 10.12
C PRO A 9 22.84 5.61 9.23
N ASP A 10 23.62 6.49 8.60
CA ASP A 10 23.09 7.56 7.75
C ASP A 10 22.48 6.98 6.47
N LYS A 11 23.16 6.01 5.85
CA LYS A 11 22.63 5.29 4.69
C LYS A 11 21.39 4.46 5.02
N VAL A 12 21.31 3.91 6.23
CA VAL A 12 20.11 3.18 6.66
C VAL A 12 18.95 4.16 6.84
N ALA A 13 19.18 5.31 7.47
CA ALA A 13 18.15 6.34 7.66
C ALA A 13 17.61 6.84 6.31
N GLU A 14 18.50 7.15 5.36
CA GLU A 14 18.14 7.57 4.00
C GLU A 14 17.25 6.51 3.32
N ARG A 15 17.67 5.25 3.30
CA ARG A 15 16.92 4.16 2.64
C ARG A 15 15.55 3.94 3.26
N VAL A 16 15.43 4.05 4.58
CA VAL A 16 14.13 3.93 5.25
C VAL A 16 13.19 5.04 4.77
N VAL A 17 13.68 6.29 4.72
CA VAL A 17 12.90 7.43 4.23
C VAL A 17 12.52 7.25 2.75
N GLU A 18 13.44 6.79 1.91
CA GLU A 18 13.17 6.52 0.49
C GLU A 18 12.09 5.46 0.28
N VAL A 19 12.10 4.38 1.07
CA VAL A 19 11.08 3.33 1.01
C VAL A 19 9.70 3.91 1.32
N PHE A 20 9.56 4.72 2.36
CA PHE A 20 8.26 5.30 2.70
C PHE A 20 7.79 6.35 1.68
N LYS A 21 8.69 7.20 1.17
CA LYS A 21 8.36 8.19 0.14
C LYS A 21 7.94 7.55 -1.18
N SER A 22 8.65 6.51 -1.62
CA SER A 22 8.30 5.77 -2.84
C SER A 22 6.95 5.05 -2.68
N ALA A 23 6.73 4.36 -1.56
CA ALA A 23 5.44 3.73 -1.27
C ALA A 23 4.29 4.74 -1.24
N GLU A 24 4.47 5.89 -0.59
CA GLU A 24 3.46 6.97 -0.57
C GLU A 24 3.11 7.46 -1.98
N THR A 25 4.13 7.63 -2.84
CA THR A 25 3.96 8.11 -4.21
C THR A 25 3.16 7.11 -5.05
N GLU A 26 3.48 5.81 -4.96
CA GLU A 26 2.75 4.78 -5.70
C GLU A 26 1.31 4.61 -5.19
N LEU A 27 1.11 4.66 -3.86
CA LEU A 27 -0.24 4.62 -3.29
C LEU A 27 -1.08 5.80 -3.79
N LYS A 28 -0.53 7.02 -3.83
CA LYS A 28 -1.24 8.18 -4.38
C LYS A 28 -1.66 7.99 -5.83
N LYS A 29 -0.85 7.34 -6.67
CA LYS A 29 -1.23 7.03 -8.06
C LYS A 29 -2.41 6.07 -8.14
N ILE A 30 -2.42 5.03 -7.30
CA ILE A 30 -3.53 4.06 -7.23
C ILE A 30 -4.82 4.74 -6.77
N PHE A 31 -4.74 5.68 -5.82
CA PHE A 31 -5.90 6.38 -5.27
C PHE A 31 -6.34 7.63 -6.04
N ALA A 32 -5.52 8.16 -6.94
CA ALA A 32 -5.85 9.37 -7.70
C ALA A 32 -7.16 9.24 -8.52
N PRO A 33 -7.45 8.12 -9.22
CA PRO A 33 -8.71 7.94 -9.97
C PRO A 33 -9.96 7.95 -9.09
N MET A 34 -9.82 7.64 -7.79
CA MET A 34 -10.94 7.65 -6.82
C MET A 34 -11.22 9.04 -6.24
N GLY A 35 -10.51 10.09 -6.69
CA GLY A 35 -10.67 11.46 -6.17
C GLY A 35 -10.10 11.64 -4.75
N ARG A 36 -9.23 10.74 -4.30
CA ARG A 36 -8.71 10.67 -2.92
C ARG A 36 -7.19 10.81 -2.85
N SER A 37 -6.62 11.76 -3.59
CA SER A 37 -5.17 11.98 -3.68
C SER A 37 -4.53 12.60 -2.43
N THR A 38 -5.34 13.10 -1.47
CA THR A 38 -4.87 13.84 -0.28
C THR A 38 -4.96 13.06 1.03
N GLN A 39 -5.72 11.95 1.08
CA GLN A 39 -5.90 11.13 2.27
C GLN A 39 -5.79 9.65 1.89
N LEU A 40 -4.98 8.88 2.63
CA LEU A 40 -4.99 7.42 2.54
C LEU A 40 -6.40 6.93 2.95
N PRO A 41 -7.10 6.17 2.10
CA PRO A 41 -8.46 5.73 2.40
C PRO A 41 -8.41 4.56 3.38
N ILE A 42 -8.12 4.88 4.64
CA ILE A 42 -8.14 3.91 5.74
C ILE A 42 -9.61 3.63 6.07
N GLY A 43 -10.04 2.37 5.89
CA GLY A 43 -11.39 1.91 6.23
C GLY A 43 -12.40 1.88 5.08
N MET A 44 -11.99 2.16 3.83
CA MET A 44 -12.88 2.10 2.66
C MET A 44 -12.86 0.73 1.99
N SER A 45 -13.36 -0.29 2.70
CA SER A 45 -13.53 -1.64 2.16
C SER A 45 -14.59 -1.73 1.05
N ASP A 46 -15.43 -0.71 0.90
CA ASP A 46 -16.40 -0.53 -0.19
C ASP A 46 -15.75 -0.34 -1.57
N GLY A 47 -14.44 0.01 -1.61
CA GLY A 47 -13.66 0.06 -2.84
C GLY A 47 -13.02 -1.28 -3.24
N LEU A 48 -13.17 -2.34 -2.43
CA LEU A 48 -12.57 -3.65 -2.70
C LEU A 48 -13.58 -4.56 -3.38
N SER A 49 -13.17 -5.15 -4.49
CA SER A 49 -13.96 -6.12 -5.24
C SER A 49 -13.08 -7.27 -5.74
N VAL A 50 -13.71 -8.40 -6.03
CA VAL A 50 -13.04 -9.62 -6.47
C VAL A 50 -13.52 -9.98 -7.87
N GLY A 51 -12.58 -10.36 -8.76
CA GLY A 51 -12.88 -10.78 -10.14
C GLY A 51 -13.32 -12.24 -10.28
N ASP A 52 -13.37 -12.99 -9.18
CA ASP A 52 -13.86 -14.37 -9.11
C ASP A 52 -15.15 -14.42 -8.29
N LYS A 53 -16.22 -14.90 -8.91
CA LYS A 53 -17.56 -14.95 -8.32
C LYS A 53 -17.65 -15.93 -7.15
N ALA A 54 -16.99 -17.08 -7.22
CA ALA A 54 -17.01 -18.07 -6.15
C ALA A 54 -16.29 -17.55 -4.90
N ILE A 55 -15.22 -16.76 -5.10
CA ILE A 55 -14.51 -16.09 -3.99
C ILE A 55 -15.36 -14.95 -3.43
N ALA A 56 -16.00 -14.14 -4.28
CA ALA A 56 -16.88 -13.05 -3.87
C ALA A 56 -18.03 -13.56 -2.96
N GLU A 57 -18.71 -14.64 -3.38
CA GLU A 57 -19.79 -15.27 -2.61
C GLU A 57 -19.30 -15.84 -1.28
N ARG A 58 -18.13 -16.50 -1.28
CA ARG A 58 -17.55 -17.11 -0.07
C ARG A 58 -17.11 -16.07 0.97
N LEU A 59 -16.50 -14.97 0.53
CA LEU A 59 -15.93 -13.94 1.40
C LEU A 59 -16.89 -12.78 1.68
N GLN A 60 -18.06 -12.76 1.03
CA GLN A 60 -19.03 -11.67 1.10
C GLN A 60 -18.41 -10.30 0.73
N ILE A 61 -17.65 -10.28 -0.37
CA ILE A 61 -17.04 -9.07 -0.96
C ILE A 61 -17.68 -8.85 -2.34
N ASP A 62 -17.74 -7.60 -2.79
CA ASP A 62 -18.34 -7.25 -4.08
C ASP A 62 -17.63 -7.92 -5.26
N TYR A 63 -18.40 -8.37 -6.26
CA TYR A 63 -17.88 -8.98 -7.49
C TYR A 63 -17.69 -7.90 -8.56
N ALA A 64 -16.46 -7.71 -9.04
CA ALA A 64 -16.16 -6.82 -10.17
C ALA A 64 -16.03 -7.65 -11.46
N CYS A 65 -16.91 -7.39 -12.43
CA CYS A 65 -17.02 -8.13 -13.67
C CYS A 65 -16.90 -7.20 -14.88
#